data_AF-A0A1H6ESX8-F1
#
_entry.id   AF-A0A1H6ESX8-F1
#
_cell.length_a   1.000
_cell.length_b   1.000
_cell.length_c   1.000
_cell.angle_alpha   90.00
_cell.angle_beta   90.00
_cell.angle_gamma   90.00
#
_symmetry.space_group_name_H-M   'P 1'
#
loop_
_entity.id
_entity.type
_entity.pdbx_description
1 polymer ?
#
loop_
_entity_poly.entity_id
_entity_poly.type
_entity_poly.pdbx_seq_one_letter_code
_entity_poly.pdbx_strand_id
1 'polypeptide(L)'
;MRFPKTLLPAVLLAAIAAAAGRPVTAELPPPPAFTADELHHRYETGGWPGRQFLALSRTGDGQAIEVVGDLATARTIIVYVPGSGQSLSSFDSSFEGPGRAARALHREATTIAPGVAVIGWLGYDPPDLINPEILTIWPAERGASRLRTFVRALPARARVSLVCHSYGSVVCGQAAPGLPVDDLVVTGSPGMGVRTAGQLRTPARVWAGLGRRDDVFRAGVRIGPLGFGTDPASPGFGARVFDGGTATHGGYLKPGSPTLKRITRIAVTGTTG
;
A
#
# COMPACT_ATOMS: atom_id res chain seq x y z
N MET A 1 -2.78 11.55 40.59
CA MET A 1 -2.25 12.67 39.78
C MET A 1 -3.14 12.85 38.54
N ARG A 2 -3.92 13.94 38.45
CA ARG A 2 -4.73 14.26 37.27
C ARG A 2 -3.86 15.08 36.33
N PHE A 3 -3.47 14.53 35.17
CA PHE A 3 -2.83 15.33 34.12
C PHE A 3 -3.82 16.40 33.62
N PRO A 4 -3.40 17.67 33.45
CA PRO A 4 -4.26 18.71 32.90
C PRO A 4 -4.73 18.34 31.48
N LYS A 5 -6.03 18.40 31.22
CA LYS A 5 -6.66 18.08 29.92
C LYS A 5 -6.15 18.96 28.75
N THR A 6 -5.41 20.03 29.04
CA THR A 6 -4.82 20.97 28.10
C THR A 6 -3.43 20.58 27.58
N LEU A 7 -2.74 19.62 28.21
CA LEU A 7 -1.43 19.16 27.76
C LEU A 7 -1.51 18.18 26.58
N LEU A 8 -2.55 17.35 26.51
CA LEU A 8 -2.71 16.36 25.45
C LEU A 8 -2.85 16.98 24.04
N PRO A 9 -3.65 18.06 23.84
CA PRO A 9 -3.75 18.73 22.55
C PRO A 9 -2.45 19.41 22.15
N ALA A 10 -1.72 20.03 23.08
CA ALA A 10 -0.48 20.73 22.80
C ALA A 10 0.66 19.77 22.44
N VAL A 11 0.77 18.62 23.11
CA VAL A 11 1.73 17.56 22.77
C VAL A 11 1.41 16.93 21.41
N LEU A 12 0.12 16.70 21.13
CA LEU A 12 -0.31 16.22 19.82
C LEU A 12 -0.01 17.24 18.71
N LEU A 13 -0.30 18.53 18.92
CA LEU A 13 0.03 19.59 17.97
C LEU A 13 1.54 19.73 17.74
N ALA A 14 2.34 19.65 18.82
CA ALA A 14 3.79 19.72 18.73
C ALA A 14 4.38 18.50 18.00
N ALA A 15 3.83 17.30 18.23
CA ALA A 15 4.23 16.11 17.50
C ALA A 15 3.82 16.17 16.01
N ILE A 16 2.63 16.70 15.71
CA ILE A 16 2.18 16.99 14.34
C ILE A 16 3.11 18.02 13.68
N ALA A 17 3.49 19.09 14.38
CA ALA A 17 4.40 20.10 13.84
C ALA A 17 5.83 19.55 13.61
N ALA A 18 6.34 18.74 14.53
CA ALA A 18 7.65 18.09 14.39
C ALA A 18 7.67 17.10 13.21
N ALA A 19 6.58 16.36 13.01
CA ALA A 19 6.40 15.48 11.86
C ALA A 19 6.33 16.24 10.53
N ALA A 20 5.64 17.38 10.48
CA ALA A 20 5.63 18.27 9.32
C ALA A 20 7.03 18.75 8.94
N GLY A 21 7.90 18.89 9.95
CA GLY A 21 9.26 19.37 9.83
C GLY A 21 10.31 18.29 9.58
N ARG A 22 9.95 16.99 9.48
CA ARG A 22 10.93 15.93 9.11
C ARG A 22 11.46 16.24 7.70
N PRO A 23 12.74 16.64 7.58
CA PRO A 23 13.26 17.06 6.30
C PRO A 23 13.33 15.85 5.37
N VAL A 24 13.09 16.06 4.07
CA VAL A 24 13.19 15.03 3.02
C VAL A 24 14.56 14.34 3.03
N THR A 25 15.59 14.98 3.59
CA THR A 25 16.95 14.44 3.75
C THR A 25 17.10 13.36 4.83
N ALA A 26 16.15 13.24 5.75
CA ALA A 26 16.10 12.13 6.72
C ALA A 26 15.50 10.85 6.09
N GLU A 27 14.84 10.97 4.94
CA GLU A 27 14.37 9.86 4.14
C GLU A 27 15.40 9.54 3.06
N LEU A 28 15.67 8.25 2.86
CA LEU A 28 16.63 7.82 1.84
C LEU A 28 16.27 8.46 0.50
N PRO A 29 17.27 9.02 -0.23
CA PRO A 29 17.04 9.59 -1.55
C PRO A 29 16.25 8.57 -2.40
N PRO A 30 15.37 9.04 -3.32
CA PRO A 30 14.76 8.15 -4.28
C PRO A 30 15.89 7.30 -4.87
N PRO A 31 15.77 5.96 -4.89
CA PRO A 31 16.84 5.15 -5.47
C PRO A 31 17.13 5.71 -6.86
N PRO A 32 18.43 5.80 -7.25
CA PRO A 32 18.81 6.28 -8.56
C PRO A 32 17.95 5.56 -9.60
N ALA A 33 17.41 6.33 -10.54
CA ALA A 33 16.28 5.99 -11.41
C ALA A 33 16.24 4.49 -11.77
N PHE A 34 15.16 3.80 -11.38
CA PHE A 34 14.92 2.41 -11.73
C PHE A 34 14.92 2.25 -13.26
N THR A 35 16.02 1.80 -13.86
CA THR A 35 16.00 1.30 -15.24
C THR A 35 15.65 -0.19 -15.23
N ALA A 36 14.80 -0.64 -16.15
CA ALA A 36 14.40 -2.05 -16.27
C ALA A 36 15.60 -3.01 -16.40
N ASP A 37 16.74 -2.52 -16.88
CA ASP A 37 17.96 -3.30 -17.06
C ASP A 37 18.78 -3.42 -15.76
N GLU A 38 18.82 -2.40 -14.91
CA GLU A 38 19.42 -2.49 -13.55
C GLU A 38 18.55 -3.35 -12.60
N LEU A 39 17.25 -3.45 -12.87
CA LEU A 39 16.28 -4.27 -12.16
C LEU A 39 16.48 -5.80 -12.36
N HIS A 40 17.24 -6.21 -13.38
CA HIS A 40 17.48 -7.63 -13.67
C HIS A 40 18.81 -8.16 -13.07
N HIS A 41 19.68 -7.27 -12.56
CA HIS A 41 21.04 -7.67 -12.18
C HIS A 41 21.39 -7.30 -10.73
N ARG A 42 21.45 -8.34 -9.89
CA ARG A 42 22.11 -8.43 -8.56
C ARG A 42 21.40 -7.84 -7.35
N TYR A 43 20.64 -8.71 -6.68
CA TYR A 43 20.63 -8.77 -5.22
C TYR A 43 20.81 -10.21 -4.71
N GLU A 44 21.74 -10.97 -5.29
CA GLU A 44 22.29 -12.15 -4.59
C GLU A 44 23.28 -11.70 -3.51
N THR A 45 22.81 -11.13 -2.41
CA THR A 45 23.64 -10.89 -1.21
C THR A 45 22.84 -11.02 0.09
N GLY A 46 23.07 -12.15 0.78
CA GLY A 46 22.87 -12.29 2.23
C GLY A 46 21.44 -12.55 2.73
N GLY A 47 20.98 -13.80 2.60
CA GLY A 47 19.87 -14.37 3.37
C GLY A 47 18.57 -14.67 2.62
N TRP A 48 18.48 -14.30 1.34
CA TRP A 48 17.24 -14.33 0.55
C TRP A 48 17.44 -15.03 -0.82
N PRO A 49 17.94 -16.28 -0.85
CA PRO A 49 18.28 -16.98 -2.08
C PRO A 49 17.04 -17.24 -2.97
N GLY A 50 17.21 -17.09 -4.28
CA GLY A 50 16.16 -17.34 -5.28
C GLY A 50 15.06 -16.27 -5.35
N ARG A 51 15.27 -15.09 -4.76
CA ARG A 51 14.31 -13.98 -4.76
C ARG A 51 14.79 -12.84 -5.65
N GLN A 52 13.86 -12.12 -6.25
CA GLN A 52 14.14 -11.03 -7.17
C GLN A 52 13.78 -9.69 -6.52
N PHE A 53 14.77 -8.82 -6.33
CA PHE A 53 14.58 -7.49 -5.76
C PHE A 53 14.91 -6.41 -6.79
N LEU A 54 14.00 -5.44 -6.90
CA LEU A 54 14.15 -4.22 -7.69
C LEU A 54 14.89 -3.12 -6.91
N ALA A 55 14.78 -3.16 -5.59
CA ALA A 55 15.56 -2.35 -4.67
C ALA A 55 15.62 -3.03 -3.30
N LEU A 56 16.73 -2.79 -2.60
CA LEU A 56 16.92 -3.18 -1.22
C LEU A 56 17.77 -2.13 -0.49
N SER A 57 17.28 -1.63 0.64
CA SER A 57 18.02 -0.81 1.58
C SER A 57 17.84 -1.36 2.99
N ARG A 58 18.93 -1.45 3.74
CA ARG A 58 18.94 -1.90 5.15
C ARG A 58 19.09 -0.74 6.14
N THR A 59 19.08 0.50 5.66
CA THR A 59 19.18 1.69 6.51
C THR A 59 17.83 1.98 7.17
N GLY A 60 17.84 2.33 8.46
CA GLY A 60 16.61 2.57 9.23
C GLY A 60 15.74 1.32 9.30
N ASP A 61 14.43 1.49 9.13
CA ASP A 61 13.46 0.38 9.06
C ASP A 61 13.61 -0.47 7.78
N GLY A 62 14.42 0.00 6.84
CA GLY A 62 14.73 -0.69 5.60
C GLY A 62 13.60 -0.61 4.56
N GLN A 63 13.98 -0.76 3.31
CA GLN A 63 13.09 -0.74 2.16
C GLN A 63 13.40 -1.91 1.24
N ALA A 64 12.36 -2.49 0.65
CA ALA A 64 12.51 -3.58 -0.29
C ALA A 64 11.37 -3.59 -1.30
N ILE A 65 11.70 -3.78 -2.57
CA ILE A 65 10.73 -3.97 -3.64
C ILE A 65 11.02 -5.34 -4.24
N GLU A 66 10.20 -6.33 -3.89
CA GLU A 66 10.35 -7.71 -4.36
C GLU A 66 9.44 -7.97 -5.56
N VAL A 67 9.94 -8.67 -6.58
CA VAL A 67 9.15 -9.26 -7.65
C VAL A 67 8.97 -10.75 -7.42
N VAL A 68 7.73 -11.21 -7.60
CA VAL A 68 7.36 -12.63 -7.64
C VAL A 68 6.74 -12.91 -9.01
N GLY A 69 7.32 -13.84 -9.77
CA GLY A 69 6.96 -14.11 -11.16
C GLY A 69 7.95 -13.48 -12.15
N ASP A 70 7.60 -13.43 -13.43
CA ASP A 70 8.43 -12.83 -14.47
C ASP A 70 7.85 -11.46 -14.88
N LEU A 71 8.48 -10.39 -14.39
CA LEU A 71 8.07 -9.02 -14.68
C LEU A 71 8.28 -8.64 -16.16
N ALA A 72 9.28 -9.21 -16.83
CA ALA A 72 9.63 -8.86 -18.20
C ALA A 72 8.60 -9.35 -19.21
N THR A 73 7.95 -10.49 -18.93
CA THR A 73 6.92 -11.08 -19.81
C THR A 73 5.49 -10.90 -19.28
N ALA A 74 5.30 -10.45 -18.04
CA ALA A 74 3.99 -10.26 -17.42
C ALA A 74 2.98 -9.53 -18.30
N ARG A 75 1.75 -10.04 -18.31
CA ARG A 75 0.57 -9.39 -18.91
C ARG A 75 -0.25 -8.64 -17.85
N THR A 76 -0.17 -9.10 -16.61
CA THR A 76 -0.77 -8.46 -15.44
C THR A 76 0.26 -8.29 -14.35
N ILE A 77 0.33 -7.09 -13.78
CA ILE A 77 1.20 -6.75 -12.66
C ILE A 77 0.32 -6.30 -11.49
N ILE A 78 0.48 -6.95 -10.35
CA ILE A 78 -0.15 -6.55 -9.09
C ILE A 78 0.91 -5.87 -8.22
N VAL A 79 0.70 -4.63 -7.81
CA VAL A 79 1.59 -3.95 -6.85
C VAL A 79 0.89 -3.90 -5.49
N TYR A 80 1.46 -4.59 -4.51
CA TYR A 80 0.98 -4.57 -3.13
C TYR A 80 1.65 -3.45 -2.34
N VAL A 81 0.85 -2.55 -1.77
CA VAL A 81 1.29 -1.42 -0.95
C VAL A 81 0.86 -1.64 0.51
N PRO A 82 1.81 -1.81 1.45
CA PRO A 82 1.53 -2.12 2.85
C PRO A 82 1.04 -0.92 3.66
N GLY A 83 0.48 -1.23 4.82
CA GLY A 83 0.14 -0.27 5.86
C GLY A 83 1.30 0.14 6.78
N SER A 84 0.95 0.85 7.84
CA SER A 84 1.82 1.30 8.94
C SER A 84 2.50 0.14 9.66
N GLY A 85 3.66 0.40 10.29
CA GLY A 85 4.42 -0.60 11.06
C GLY A 85 5.13 -1.67 10.22
N GLN A 86 5.08 -1.56 8.89
CA GLN A 86 5.78 -2.46 7.99
C GLN A 86 7.22 -1.98 7.74
N SER A 87 8.15 -2.92 7.77
CA SER A 87 9.59 -2.67 7.68
C SER A 87 10.26 -3.88 7.00
N LEU A 88 11.57 -3.80 6.78
CA LEU A 88 12.33 -4.93 6.26
C LEU A 88 12.32 -6.14 7.22
N SER A 89 12.25 -5.91 8.53
CA SER A 89 12.19 -6.99 9.53
C SER A 89 10.82 -7.69 9.57
N SER A 90 9.74 -6.98 9.26
CA SER A 90 8.38 -7.53 9.16
C SER A 90 7.96 -7.97 7.74
N PHE A 91 8.88 -7.87 6.77
CA PHE A 91 8.60 -8.06 5.35
C PHE A 91 7.94 -9.41 5.02
N ASP A 92 8.28 -10.46 5.78
CA ASP A 92 7.74 -11.81 5.60
C ASP A 92 6.97 -12.36 6.81
N SER A 93 6.92 -11.64 7.93
CA SER A 93 6.45 -12.20 9.22
C SER A 93 4.91 -12.20 9.35
N SER A 94 4.23 -11.17 8.83
CA SER A 94 2.78 -11.00 8.88
C SER A 94 2.13 -11.26 7.51
N PHE A 95 0.81 -11.52 7.46
CA PHE A 95 0.10 -11.70 6.18
C PHE A 95 0.06 -10.41 5.33
N GLU A 96 0.13 -9.25 5.99
CA GLU A 96 0.26 -7.92 5.38
C GLU A 96 1.73 -7.50 5.13
N GLY A 97 2.68 -8.37 5.50
CA GLY A 97 4.09 -8.25 5.14
C GLY A 97 4.26 -8.20 3.63
N PRO A 98 4.93 -7.18 3.05
CA PRO A 98 4.98 -7.00 1.60
C PRO A 98 5.43 -8.23 0.81
N GLY A 99 6.46 -8.94 1.28
CA GLY A 99 6.93 -10.16 0.63
C GLY A 99 5.93 -11.30 0.77
N ARG A 100 5.42 -11.53 1.98
CA ARG A 100 4.45 -12.62 2.23
C ARG A 100 3.14 -12.39 1.47
N ALA A 101 2.67 -11.16 1.44
CA ALA A 101 1.52 -10.69 0.67
C ALA A 101 1.73 -10.92 -0.83
N ALA A 102 2.87 -10.46 -1.37
CA ALA A 102 3.18 -10.63 -2.80
C ALA A 102 3.19 -12.10 -3.22
N ARG A 103 3.81 -12.98 -2.43
CA ARG A 103 3.81 -14.43 -2.71
C ARG A 103 2.43 -15.07 -2.57
N ALA A 104 1.61 -14.62 -1.63
CA ALA A 104 0.24 -15.12 -1.47
C ALA A 104 -0.66 -14.69 -2.65
N LEU A 105 -0.59 -13.41 -3.03
CA LEU A 105 -1.25 -12.86 -4.21
C LEU A 105 -0.81 -13.59 -5.49
N HIS A 106 0.50 -13.77 -5.69
CA HIS A 106 1.04 -14.44 -6.88
C HIS A 106 0.52 -15.88 -7.00
N ARG A 107 0.63 -16.68 -5.91
CA ARG A 107 0.15 -18.06 -5.91
C ARG A 107 -1.34 -18.16 -6.25
N GLU A 108 -2.17 -17.27 -5.71
CA GLU A 108 -3.59 -17.23 -6.06
C GLU A 108 -3.80 -16.76 -7.50
N ALA A 109 -3.07 -15.74 -7.96
CA ALA A 109 -3.27 -15.12 -9.26
C ALA A 109 -2.94 -16.08 -10.41
N THR A 110 -1.91 -16.91 -10.24
CA THR A 110 -1.54 -17.93 -11.24
C THR A 110 -2.58 -19.03 -11.39
N THR A 111 -3.54 -19.15 -10.46
CA THR A 111 -4.72 -20.04 -10.64
C THR A 111 -5.82 -19.41 -11.50
N ILE A 112 -5.77 -18.09 -11.70
CA ILE A 112 -6.79 -17.30 -12.41
C ILE A 112 -6.33 -17.00 -13.84
N ALA A 113 -5.08 -16.59 -14.02
CA ALA A 113 -4.51 -16.27 -15.32
C ALA A 113 -3.00 -16.56 -15.37
N PRO A 114 -2.46 -17.01 -16.52
CA PRO A 114 -1.01 -17.12 -16.71
C PRO A 114 -0.39 -15.76 -17.01
N GLY A 115 0.91 -15.62 -16.72
CA GLY A 115 1.69 -14.40 -16.99
C GLY A 115 1.37 -13.25 -16.02
N VAL A 116 1.21 -13.57 -14.73
CA VAL A 116 1.05 -12.58 -13.66
C VAL A 116 2.38 -12.41 -12.93
N ALA A 117 2.81 -11.16 -12.72
CA ALA A 117 3.85 -10.82 -11.76
C ALA A 117 3.23 -10.04 -10.59
N VAL A 118 3.76 -10.22 -9.39
CA VAL A 118 3.34 -9.48 -8.19
C VAL A 118 4.53 -8.82 -7.55
N ILE A 119 4.35 -7.56 -7.18
CA ILE A 119 5.38 -6.73 -6.57
C ILE A 119 5.00 -6.43 -5.13
N GLY A 120 5.81 -6.90 -4.18
CA GLY A 120 5.73 -6.48 -2.78
C GLY A 120 6.48 -5.17 -2.61
N TRP A 121 5.76 -4.06 -2.47
CA TRP A 121 6.34 -2.72 -2.54
C TRP A 121 6.46 -2.07 -1.16
N LEU A 122 7.63 -2.20 -0.52
CA LEU A 122 8.04 -1.41 0.64
C LEU A 122 8.97 -0.27 0.18
N GLY A 123 8.41 0.65 -0.62
CA GLY A 123 9.16 1.73 -1.25
C GLY A 123 9.04 3.09 -0.55
N TYR A 124 8.39 3.17 0.60
CA TYR A 124 8.25 4.38 1.42
C TYR A 124 8.62 4.06 2.88
N ASP A 125 8.62 5.08 3.75
CA ASP A 125 8.78 4.92 5.19
C ASP A 125 7.39 4.87 5.85
N PRO A 126 6.83 3.67 6.17
CA PRO A 126 5.50 3.59 6.76
C PRO A 126 5.53 4.13 8.18
N PRO A 127 4.52 4.90 8.61
CA PRO A 127 4.50 5.43 9.96
C PRO A 127 4.43 4.28 10.98
N ASP A 128 5.18 4.40 12.07
CA ASP A 128 5.08 3.50 13.21
C ASP A 128 3.69 3.56 13.86
N LEU A 129 3.22 2.42 14.39
CA LEU A 129 1.92 2.32 15.04
C LEU A 129 1.78 3.21 16.28
N ILE A 130 2.89 3.56 16.92
CA ILE A 130 2.93 4.43 18.11
C ILE A 130 3.23 5.89 17.78
N ASN A 131 3.58 6.20 16.54
CA ASN A 131 3.92 7.56 16.12
C ASN A 131 2.64 8.30 15.71
N PRO A 132 2.36 9.51 16.25
CA PRO A 132 1.19 10.30 15.87
C PRO A 132 1.09 10.64 14.37
N GLU A 133 2.20 10.55 13.62
CA GLU A 133 2.21 10.65 12.16
C GLU A 133 1.24 9.69 11.47
N ILE A 134 0.91 8.55 12.09
CA ILE A 134 -0.07 7.58 11.59
C ILE A 134 -1.47 8.17 11.37
N LEU A 135 -1.76 9.33 11.99
CA LEU A 135 -3.03 10.05 11.83
C LEU A 135 -2.95 11.19 10.81
N THR A 136 -1.79 11.36 10.17
CA THR A 136 -1.50 12.48 9.25
C THR A 136 -1.28 11.98 7.82
N ILE A 137 -1.51 12.87 6.85
CA ILE A 137 -1.34 12.57 5.43
C ILE A 137 0.12 12.53 4.95
N TRP A 138 1.07 13.10 5.70
CA TRP A 138 2.41 13.39 5.15
C TRP A 138 3.21 12.15 4.74
N PRO A 139 3.28 11.06 5.54
CA PRO A 139 3.92 9.84 5.07
C PRO A 139 3.30 9.32 3.76
N ALA A 140 1.99 9.44 3.61
CA ALA A 140 1.29 9.07 2.38
C ALA A 140 1.65 9.96 1.18
N GLU A 141 1.81 11.28 1.36
CA GLU A 141 2.24 12.20 0.30
C GLU A 141 3.64 11.86 -0.21
N ARG A 142 4.57 11.54 0.71
CA ARG A 142 5.94 11.14 0.39
C ARG A 142 5.97 9.79 -0.32
N GLY A 143 5.27 8.80 0.22
CA GLY A 143 5.10 7.50 -0.41
C GLY A 143 4.45 7.57 -1.80
N ALA A 144 3.46 8.45 -1.97
CA ALA A 144 2.76 8.63 -3.24
C ALA A 144 3.69 9.12 -4.36
N SER A 145 4.61 10.04 -4.06
CA SER A 145 5.59 10.49 -5.05
C SER A 145 6.45 9.33 -5.57
N ARG A 146 6.94 8.48 -4.65
CA ARG A 146 7.78 7.32 -4.99
C ARG A 146 6.97 6.25 -5.73
N LEU A 147 5.74 6.00 -5.31
CA LEU A 147 4.84 5.06 -5.98
C LEU A 147 4.50 5.50 -7.42
N ARG A 148 4.29 6.80 -7.65
CA ARG A 148 4.05 7.35 -9.00
C ARG A 148 5.24 7.09 -9.92
N THR A 149 6.45 7.39 -9.46
CA THR A 149 7.68 7.14 -10.24
C THR A 149 7.83 5.65 -10.55
N PHE A 150 7.64 4.80 -9.54
CA PHE A 150 7.75 3.35 -9.70
C PHE A 150 6.75 2.78 -10.71
N VAL A 151 5.47 3.10 -10.57
CA VAL A 151 4.41 2.56 -11.45
C VAL A 151 4.59 3.04 -12.89
N ARG A 152 5.05 4.27 -13.12
CA ARG A 152 5.34 4.78 -14.46
C ARG A 152 6.52 4.08 -15.15
N ALA A 153 7.40 3.44 -14.39
CA ALA A 153 8.53 2.67 -14.92
C ALA A 153 8.15 1.21 -15.23
N LEU A 154 6.95 0.75 -14.86
CA LEU A 154 6.49 -0.60 -15.17
C LEU A 154 6.21 -0.77 -16.68
N PRO A 155 6.28 -2.01 -17.21
CA PRO A 155 5.98 -2.28 -18.61
C PRO A 155 4.61 -1.74 -19.04
N ALA A 156 4.60 -0.75 -19.94
CA ALA A 156 3.38 -0.04 -20.35
C ALA A 156 2.30 -0.93 -21.01
N ARG A 157 2.68 -2.10 -21.52
CA ARG A 157 1.77 -3.08 -22.13
C ARG A 157 1.05 -3.98 -21.13
N ALA A 158 1.47 -3.98 -19.87
CA ALA A 158 0.87 -4.81 -18.84
C ALA A 158 -0.31 -4.08 -18.21
N ARG A 159 -1.35 -4.84 -17.87
CA ARG A 159 -2.40 -4.38 -16.96
C ARG A 159 -1.78 -4.18 -15.58
N VAL A 160 -2.05 -3.06 -14.92
CA VAL A 160 -1.51 -2.79 -13.58
C VAL A 160 -2.63 -2.58 -12.57
N SER A 161 -2.60 -3.37 -11.49
CA SER A 161 -3.53 -3.25 -10.38
C SER A 161 -2.78 -2.93 -9.09
N LEU A 162 -3.25 -1.94 -8.34
CA LEU A 162 -2.75 -1.65 -7.00
C LEU A 162 -3.62 -2.38 -5.96
N VAL A 163 -2.98 -3.09 -5.03
CA VAL A 163 -3.63 -3.68 -3.86
C VAL A 163 -3.05 -3.00 -2.63
N CYS A 164 -3.85 -2.16 -1.98
CA CYS A 164 -3.36 -1.26 -0.94
C CYS A 164 -4.08 -1.54 0.38
N HIS A 165 -3.31 -1.82 1.42
CA HIS A 165 -3.86 -2.22 2.71
C HIS A 165 -3.61 -1.14 3.77
N SER A 166 -4.61 -0.89 4.62
CA SER A 166 -4.50 0.02 5.76
C SER A 166 -3.97 1.39 5.33
N TYR A 167 -2.94 1.94 6.00
CA TYR A 167 -2.32 3.21 5.63
C TYR A 167 -1.83 3.26 4.16
N GLY A 168 -1.47 2.12 3.57
CA GLY A 168 -1.13 2.01 2.14
C GLY A 168 -2.27 2.45 1.22
N SER A 169 -3.54 2.34 1.64
CA SER A 169 -4.67 2.90 0.88
C SER A 169 -4.64 4.43 0.79
N VAL A 170 -4.09 5.11 1.80
CA VAL A 170 -3.87 6.56 1.80
C VAL A 170 -2.77 6.91 0.80
N VAL A 171 -1.64 6.19 0.84
CA VAL A 171 -0.53 6.32 -0.13
C VAL A 171 -1.05 6.19 -1.56
N CYS A 172 -1.81 5.12 -1.81
CA CYS A 172 -2.39 4.85 -3.12
C CYS A 172 -3.41 5.91 -3.54
N GLY A 173 -4.23 6.42 -2.61
CA GLY A 173 -5.16 7.52 -2.87
C GLY A 173 -4.46 8.81 -3.29
N GLN A 174 -3.34 9.16 -2.62
CA GLN A 174 -2.52 10.31 -2.98
C GLN A 174 -1.72 10.10 -4.29
N ALA A 175 -1.40 8.86 -4.64
CA ALA A 175 -0.71 8.52 -5.88
C ALA A 175 -1.65 8.46 -7.11
N ALA A 176 -2.94 8.21 -6.90
CA ALA A 176 -3.92 7.89 -7.93
C ALA A 176 -4.08 8.92 -9.09
N PRO A 177 -4.00 10.25 -8.86
CA PRO A 177 -4.21 11.22 -9.93
C PRO A 177 -3.30 11.00 -11.14
N GLY A 178 -3.89 10.67 -12.29
CA GLY A 178 -3.17 10.45 -13.55
C GLY A 178 -2.21 9.25 -13.57
N LEU A 179 -2.34 8.31 -12.63
CA LEU A 179 -1.55 7.08 -12.58
C LEU A 179 -2.11 6.05 -13.59
N PRO A 180 -1.27 5.41 -14.43
CA PRO A 180 -1.73 4.46 -15.44
C PRO A 180 -1.97 3.08 -14.81
N VAL A 181 -3.04 2.97 -14.02
CA VAL A 181 -3.47 1.71 -13.39
C VAL A 181 -4.94 1.42 -13.70
N ASP A 182 -5.27 0.14 -13.79
CA ASP A 182 -6.58 -0.36 -14.18
C ASP A 182 -7.53 -0.51 -13.00
N ASP A 183 -7.00 -0.97 -11.87
CA ASP A 183 -7.75 -1.21 -10.64
C ASP A 183 -6.98 -0.71 -9.43
N LEU A 184 -7.73 -0.13 -8.50
CA LEU A 184 -7.27 0.34 -7.20
C LEU A 184 -8.07 -0.39 -6.13
N VAL A 185 -7.51 -1.47 -5.58
CA VAL A 185 -8.16 -2.32 -4.58
C VAL A 185 -7.66 -1.93 -3.20
N VAL A 186 -8.54 -1.40 -2.36
CA VAL A 186 -8.21 -1.01 -0.99
C VAL A 186 -8.90 -1.90 0.04
N THR A 187 -8.17 -2.29 1.08
CA THR A 187 -8.70 -3.08 2.20
C THR A 187 -8.28 -2.54 3.54
N GLY A 188 -9.17 -2.66 4.54
CA GLY A 188 -8.92 -2.13 5.88
C GLY A 188 -8.54 -0.66 5.86
N SER A 189 -9.10 0.12 4.94
CA SER A 189 -8.67 1.49 4.69
C SER A 189 -9.19 2.43 5.80
N PRO A 190 -8.33 3.29 6.38
CA PRO A 190 -8.78 4.38 7.24
C PRO A 190 -9.32 5.59 6.44
N GLY A 191 -9.19 5.56 5.11
CA GLY A 191 -9.49 6.63 4.14
C GLY A 191 -8.48 6.66 2.99
N MET A 192 -8.71 7.51 1.99
CA MET A 192 -7.82 7.68 0.82
C MET A 192 -7.30 9.11 0.65
N GLY A 193 -7.51 9.95 1.66
CA GLY A 193 -7.15 11.37 1.67
C GLY A 193 -8.10 12.26 0.86
N VAL A 194 -9.23 11.73 0.40
CA VAL A 194 -10.27 12.42 -0.38
C VAL A 194 -11.67 12.10 0.16
N ARG A 195 -12.70 12.84 -0.28
CA ARG A 195 -14.09 12.64 0.14
C ARG A 195 -14.86 11.66 -0.75
N THR A 196 -14.55 11.62 -2.05
CA THR A 196 -15.22 10.74 -3.01
C THR A 196 -14.21 10.12 -3.98
N ALA A 197 -14.56 8.98 -4.55
CA ALA A 197 -13.75 8.29 -5.55
C ALA A 197 -13.44 9.18 -6.77
N GLY A 198 -14.37 10.05 -7.17
CA GLY A 198 -14.15 11.00 -8.27
C GLY A 198 -13.01 12.01 -8.01
N GLN A 199 -12.73 12.33 -6.75
CA GLN A 199 -11.62 13.21 -6.37
C GLN A 199 -10.24 12.55 -6.51
N LEU A 200 -10.17 11.21 -6.65
CA LEU A 200 -8.92 10.51 -6.93
C LEU A 200 -8.40 10.81 -8.35
N ARG A 201 -9.23 11.33 -9.26
CA ARG A 201 -8.86 11.72 -10.64
C ARG A 201 -8.07 10.62 -11.36
N THR A 202 -8.53 9.39 -11.21
CA THR A 202 -7.90 8.19 -11.77
C THR A 202 -8.83 7.53 -12.78
N PRO A 203 -8.30 6.95 -13.87
CA PRO A 203 -9.08 6.10 -14.76
C PRO A 203 -9.38 4.72 -14.15
N ALA A 204 -8.71 4.37 -13.04
CA ALA A 204 -8.84 3.07 -12.41
C ALA A 204 -10.24 2.83 -11.84
N ARG A 205 -10.68 1.57 -11.88
CA ARG A 205 -11.83 1.14 -11.07
C ARG A 205 -11.39 1.10 -9.61
N VAL A 206 -12.10 1.81 -8.75
CA VAL A 206 -11.81 1.86 -7.32
C VAL A 206 -12.66 0.82 -6.61
N TRP A 207 -12.01 -0.10 -5.89
CA TRP A 207 -12.65 -1.18 -5.14
C TRP A 207 -12.31 -1.06 -3.67
N ALA A 208 -13.28 -1.28 -2.80
CA ALA A 208 -13.09 -1.20 -1.36
C ALA A 208 -13.67 -2.43 -0.66
N GLY A 209 -12.90 -3.04 0.23
CA GLY A 209 -13.33 -4.15 1.06
C GLY A 209 -13.03 -3.91 2.52
N LEU A 210 -14.00 -4.20 3.38
CA LEU A 210 -13.82 -4.16 4.82
C LEU A 210 -14.31 -5.46 5.44
N GLY A 211 -13.45 -6.10 6.23
CA GLY A 211 -13.75 -7.30 6.99
C GLY A 211 -14.60 -6.96 8.22
N ARG A 212 -15.54 -7.85 8.57
CA ARG A 212 -16.41 -7.69 9.75
C ARG A 212 -15.68 -7.72 11.09
N ARG A 213 -14.41 -8.16 11.10
CA ARG A 213 -13.54 -8.20 12.28
C ARG A 213 -12.38 -7.23 12.18
N ASP A 214 -12.42 -6.32 11.21
CA ASP A 214 -11.43 -5.26 11.06
C ASP A 214 -11.79 -4.10 12.00
N ASP A 215 -10.85 -3.75 12.86
CA ASP A 215 -10.93 -2.72 13.88
C ASP A 215 -10.27 -1.39 13.45
N VAL A 216 -9.95 -1.23 12.16
CA VAL A 216 -9.36 0.00 11.63
C VAL A 216 -10.16 1.23 12.02
N PHE A 217 -9.46 2.20 12.60
CA PHE A 217 -10.04 3.49 12.94
C PHE A 217 -10.30 4.32 11.69
N ARG A 218 -11.56 4.72 11.50
CA ARG A 218 -12.05 5.47 10.33
C ARG A 218 -12.77 6.72 10.80
N ALA A 219 -12.03 7.82 10.97
CA ALA A 219 -12.61 9.09 11.41
C ALA A 219 -13.63 9.67 10.41
N GLY A 220 -13.54 9.30 9.12
CA GLY A 220 -14.46 9.75 8.07
C GLY A 220 -14.26 11.20 7.63
N VAL A 221 -13.30 11.91 8.23
CA VAL A 221 -13.03 13.34 8.02
C VAL A 221 -11.54 13.57 7.75
N ARG A 222 -11.25 14.70 7.08
CA ARG A 222 -9.91 15.24 6.96
C ARG A 222 -9.94 16.74 7.24
N ILE A 223 -9.11 17.21 8.18
CA ILE A 223 -8.96 18.62 8.52
C ILE A 223 -7.47 18.96 8.38
N GLY A 224 -7.14 19.69 7.32
CA GLY A 224 -5.74 19.94 6.95
C GLY A 224 -4.96 18.62 6.76
N PRO A 225 -3.86 18.40 7.49
CA PRO A 225 -3.08 17.17 7.40
C PRO A 225 -3.68 16.00 8.20
N LEU A 226 -4.65 16.23 9.08
CA LEU A 226 -5.19 15.22 9.99
C LEU A 226 -6.36 14.46 9.37
N GLY A 227 -6.30 13.13 9.46
CA GLY A 227 -7.33 12.22 8.96
C GLY A 227 -7.27 11.98 7.46
N PHE A 228 -8.06 11.02 7.00
CA PHE A 228 -7.95 10.45 5.66
C PHE A 228 -9.22 10.57 4.83
N GLY A 229 -10.18 11.37 5.29
CA GLY A 229 -11.44 11.58 4.60
C GLY A 229 -12.39 10.41 4.76
N THR A 230 -13.30 10.27 3.80
CA THR A 230 -14.43 9.35 3.87
C THR A 230 -13.97 7.90 3.75
N ASP A 231 -14.59 7.00 4.51
CA ASP A 231 -14.37 5.55 4.42
C ASP A 231 -14.67 5.05 3.00
N PRO A 232 -13.69 4.44 2.28
CA PRO A 232 -13.89 3.96 0.93
C PRO A 232 -14.93 2.84 0.80
N ALA A 233 -15.20 2.10 1.87
CA ALA A 233 -16.23 1.06 1.90
C ALA A 233 -17.64 1.63 2.14
N SER A 234 -17.77 2.92 2.46
CA SER A 234 -19.07 3.57 2.65
C SER A 234 -19.73 3.92 1.32
N PRO A 235 -21.07 3.87 1.21
CA PRO A 235 -21.79 4.22 -0.03
C PRO A 235 -21.47 5.63 -0.54
N GLY A 236 -21.27 6.60 0.37
CA GLY A 236 -21.03 8.01 0.04
C GLY A 236 -19.67 8.27 -0.64
N PHE A 237 -18.72 7.34 -0.55
CA PHE A 237 -17.44 7.48 -1.22
C PHE A 237 -17.54 7.21 -2.74
N GLY A 238 -18.35 6.23 -3.14
CA GLY A 238 -18.54 5.86 -4.56
C GLY A 238 -17.54 4.84 -5.12
N ALA A 239 -16.88 4.05 -4.28
CA ALA A 239 -16.12 2.88 -4.73
C ALA A 239 -17.04 1.67 -4.98
N ARG A 240 -16.53 0.69 -5.72
CA ARG A 240 -17.15 -0.63 -5.89
C ARG A 240 -16.85 -1.48 -4.65
N VAL A 241 -17.84 -1.64 -3.78
CA VAL A 241 -17.66 -2.35 -2.51
C VAL A 241 -17.72 -3.87 -2.74
N PHE A 242 -16.79 -4.60 -2.11
CA PHE A 242 -16.82 -6.06 -2.08
C PHE A 242 -16.80 -6.60 -0.64
N ASP A 243 -17.39 -7.77 -0.43
CA ASP A 243 -17.44 -8.39 0.90
C ASP A 243 -16.04 -8.80 1.38
N GLY A 244 -15.57 -8.15 2.45
CA GLY A 244 -14.30 -8.46 3.13
C GLY A 244 -14.36 -9.69 4.06
N GLY A 245 -15.54 -10.28 4.23
CA GLY A 245 -15.73 -11.50 5.02
C GLY A 245 -15.48 -11.28 6.51
N THR A 246 -14.84 -12.25 7.16
CA THR A 246 -14.43 -12.18 8.58
C THR A 246 -12.98 -11.75 8.77
N ALA A 247 -12.35 -11.15 7.75
CA ALA A 247 -10.97 -10.70 7.86
C ALA A 247 -10.80 -9.76 9.06
N THR A 248 -9.74 -10.00 9.84
CA THR A 248 -9.18 -9.03 10.78
C THR A 248 -8.34 -8.02 10.01
N HIS A 249 -7.89 -6.95 10.67
CA HIS A 249 -7.14 -5.88 10.01
C HIS A 249 -5.96 -6.41 9.19
N GLY A 250 -5.08 -7.23 9.77
CA GLY A 250 -3.98 -7.87 9.02
C GLY A 250 -4.30 -9.20 8.36
N GLY A 251 -5.58 -9.56 8.24
CA GLY A 251 -6.03 -10.89 7.81
C GLY A 251 -6.40 -11.04 6.33
N TYR A 252 -6.50 -9.94 5.57
CA TYR A 252 -7.07 -9.95 4.21
C TYR A 252 -6.33 -10.86 3.23
N LEU A 253 -5.00 -10.94 3.35
CA LEU A 253 -4.13 -11.70 2.44
C LEU A 253 -3.69 -13.04 3.04
N LYS A 254 -4.39 -13.53 4.08
CA LYS A 254 -4.15 -14.86 4.62
C LYS A 254 -4.28 -15.90 3.50
N PRO A 255 -3.25 -16.74 3.24
CA PRO A 255 -3.28 -17.76 2.20
C PRO A 255 -4.53 -18.66 2.29
N GLY A 256 -5.17 -18.90 1.14
CA GLY A 256 -6.38 -19.72 1.02
C GLY A 256 -7.67 -19.06 1.53
N SER A 257 -7.61 -17.87 2.13
CA SER A 257 -8.80 -17.19 2.63
C SER A 257 -9.71 -16.71 1.50
N PRO A 258 -11.04 -16.68 1.68
CA PRO A 258 -11.98 -16.16 0.68
C PRO A 258 -11.66 -14.71 0.27
N THR A 259 -11.17 -13.91 1.21
CA THR A 259 -10.83 -12.50 1.00
C THR A 259 -9.62 -12.35 0.07
N LEU A 260 -8.55 -13.15 0.25
CA LEU A 260 -7.43 -13.21 -0.69
C LEU A 260 -7.91 -13.57 -2.10
N LYS A 261 -8.72 -14.64 -2.23
CA LYS A 261 -9.25 -15.07 -3.54
C LYS A 261 -10.01 -13.97 -4.26
N ARG A 262 -10.78 -13.17 -3.51
CA ARG A 262 -11.57 -12.07 -4.06
C ARG A 262 -10.71 -10.88 -4.48
N ILE A 263 -9.78 -10.45 -3.61
CA ILE A 263 -8.83 -9.37 -3.90
C ILE A 263 -8.02 -9.72 -5.16
N THR A 264 -7.47 -10.94 -5.21
CA THR A 264 -6.65 -11.38 -6.34
C THR A 264 -7.47 -11.45 -7.63
N ARG A 265 -8.72 -11.93 -7.59
CA ARG A 265 -9.58 -11.93 -8.77
C ARG A 265 -9.83 -10.53 -9.30
N ILE A 266 -10.20 -9.57 -8.44
CA ILE A 266 -10.36 -8.18 -8.85
C ILE A 266 -9.05 -7.64 -9.45
N ALA A 267 -7.91 -7.89 -8.81
CA ALA A 267 -6.63 -7.41 -9.29
C ALA A 267 -6.22 -8.03 -10.65
N VAL A 268 -6.66 -9.25 -10.95
CA VAL A 268 -6.37 -9.92 -12.22
C VAL A 268 -7.38 -9.58 -13.32
N THR A 269 -8.67 -9.56 -13.01
CA THR A 269 -9.77 -9.50 -14.00
C THR A 269 -10.55 -8.19 -14.00
N GLY A 270 -10.44 -7.39 -12.93
CA GLY A 270 -11.28 -6.21 -12.73
C GLY A 270 -12.74 -6.53 -12.43
N THR A 271 -13.03 -7.74 -11.92
CA THR A 271 -14.39 -8.19 -11.56
C THR A 271 -14.37 -8.97 -10.24
N THR A 272 -15.51 -9.06 -9.56
CA THR A 272 -15.68 -9.84 -8.30
C THR A 272 -16.06 -11.30 -8.54
N GLY A 273 -16.60 -11.61 -9.72
CA GLY A 273 -17.21 -12.87 -10.13
C GLY A 273 -17.94 -12.67 -11.45
#